data_AF-A0A9W5N9B9-F1
#
_entry.id   AF-A0A9W5N9B9-F1
#
_cell.length_a   1.000
_cell.length_b   1.000
_cell.length_c   1.000
_cell.angle_alpha   90.00
_cell.angle_beta   90.00
_cell.angle_gamma   90.00
#
_symmetry.space_group_name_H-M   'P 1'
#
loop_
_entity.id
_entity.type
_entity.pdbx_description
1 polymer ?
#
loop_
_entity_poly.entity_id
_entity_poly.type
_entity_poly.pdbx_seq_one_letter_code
_entity_poly.pdbx_strand_id
1 'polypeptide(L)'
;MRWRRNNGRLIPPDVFIPAAESEKMMGPLTRHLMRLIANDVKEWIPTGEFHLSINIASEHLAGGEFIGDMRAFRDSIPSSLSL
;
A
#
# COMPACT_ATOMS: atom_id res chain seq x y z
N MET A 1 -3.83 0.71 -6.35
CA MET A 1 -4.98 1.19 -5.54
C MET A 1 -5.96 1.95 -6.43
N ARG A 2 -7.27 1.90 -6.14
CA ARG A 2 -8.29 2.77 -6.73
C ARG A 2 -9.12 3.39 -5.62
N TRP A 3 -9.47 4.66 -5.74
CA TRP A 3 -10.30 5.33 -4.73
C TRP A 3 -11.78 5.04 -4.99
N ARG A 4 -12.38 4.20 -4.15
CA ARG A 4 -13.82 3.93 -4.15
C ARG A 4 -14.56 5.06 -3.45
N ARG A 5 -15.33 5.85 -4.19
CA ARG A 5 -16.22 6.89 -3.67
C ARG A 5 -17.48 6.27 -3.07
N ASN A 6 -18.20 7.03 -2.23
CA ASN A 6 -19.43 6.59 -1.57
C ASN A 6 -20.53 6.14 -2.55
N ASN A 7 -20.50 6.64 -3.79
CA ASN A 7 -21.41 6.25 -4.87
C ASN A 7 -20.94 5.01 -5.66
N GLY A 8 -19.94 4.28 -5.16
CA GLY A 8 -19.40 3.08 -5.82
C GLY A 8 -18.41 3.34 -6.95
N ARG A 9 -18.22 4.60 -7.39
CA ARG A 9 -17.28 4.92 -8.47
C ARG A 9 -15.84 4.67 -8.04
N LEU A 10 -15.09 3.98 -8.91
CA LEU A 10 -13.65 3.78 -8.76
C LEU A 10 -12.88 4.85 -9.51
N ILE A 11 -12.19 5.73 -8.78
CA ILE A 11 -11.32 6.75 -9.35
C ILE A 11 -9.91 6.15 -9.52
N PRO A 12 -9.31 6.23 -10.73
CA PRO A 12 -7.97 5.73 -10.99
C PRO A 12 -6.88 6.62 -10.37
N PRO A 13 -5.67 6.07 -10.12
CA PRO A 13 -4.59 6.76 -9.40
C PRO A 13 -4.09 8.03 -10.09
N ASP A 14 -3.98 8.05 -11.42
CA ASP A 14 -3.60 9.24 -12.20
C ASP A 14 -4.45 10.48 -11.89
N VAL A 15 -5.70 10.31 -11.46
CA VAL A 15 -6.60 11.41 -11.10
C VAL A 15 -6.33 11.96 -9.70
N PHE A 16 -5.95 11.13 -8.72
CA PHE A 16 -5.85 11.55 -7.31
C PHE A 16 -4.43 11.57 -6.75
N ILE A 17 -3.47 10.90 -7.37
CA ILE A 17 -2.07 10.89 -6.93
C ILE A 17 -1.44 12.29 -7.00
N PRO A 18 -1.63 13.11 -8.06
CA PRO A 18 -1.08 14.46 -8.07
C PRO A 18 -1.58 15.33 -6.90
N ALA A 19 -2.85 15.19 -6.54
CA ALA A 19 -3.42 15.86 -5.38
C ALA A 19 -2.78 15.32 -4.08
N ALA A 20 -2.66 14.01 -3.93
CA ALA A 20 -2.02 13.40 -2.76
C ALA A 20 -0.54 13.81 -2.61
N GLU A 21 0.19 13.98 -3.71
CA GLU A 21 1.56 14.52 -3.71
C GLU A 21 1.58 15.97 -3.24
N SER A 22 0.75 16.84 -3.84
CA SER A 22 0.67 18.26 -3.48
C SER A 22 0.29 18.50 -2.02
N GLU A 23 -0.55 17.63 -1.46
CA GLU A 23 -1.03 17.68 -0.07
C GLU A 23 -0.11 16.91 0.89
N LYS A 24 1.05 16.40 0.43
CA LYS A 24 2.01 15.61 1.23
C LYS A 24 1.39 14.36 1.89
N MET A 25 0.40 13.77 1.23
CA MET A 25 -0.38 12.63 1.72
C MET A 25 0.17 11.27 1.27
N MET A 26 1.28 11.23 0.53
CA MET A 26 1.83 9.96 0.01
C MET A 26 2.20 8.97 1.10
N GLY A 27 2.84 9.39 2.20
CA GLY A 27 3.14 8.51 3.33
C GLY A 27 1.89 7.88 3.97
N PRO A 28 0.89 8.69 4.40
CA PRO A 28 -0.42 8.19 4.84
C PRO A 28 -1.11 7.26 3.83
N LEU A 29 -1.03 7.58 2.54
CA LEU A 29 -1.68 6.84 1.46
C LEU A 29 -1.04 5.47 1.24
N THR A 30 0.29 5.37 1.25
CA THR A 30 1.04 4.11 1.18
C THR A 30 0.72 3.22 2.38
N ARG A 31 0.71 3.79 3.60
CA ARG A 31 0.32 3.04 4.81
C ARG A 31 -1.11 2.51 4.74
N HIS A 32 -2.03 3.28 4.15
CA HIS A 32 -3.40 2.81 3.91
C HIS A 32 -3.43 1.63 2.94
N LEU A 33 -2.69 1.73 1.83
CA LEU A 33 -2.57 0.64 0.87
C LEU A 33 -2.00 -0.63 1.51
N MET A 34 -0.94 -0.52 2.32
CA MET A 34 -0.36 -1.64 3.06
C MET A 34 -1.40 -2.34 3.97
N ARG A 35 -2.25 -1.58 4.66
CA ARG A 35 -3.34 -2.16 5.47
C ARG A 35 -4.39 -2.89 4.64
N LEU A 36 -4.75 -2.35 3.47
CA LEU A 36 -5.68 -3.02 2.56
C LEU A 36 -5.10 -4.35 2.09
N ILE A 37 -3.85 -4.32 1.62
CA ILE A 37 -3.13 -5.52 1.19
C ILE A 37 -3.04 -6.54 2.32
N ALA A 38 -2.63 -6.13 3.52
CA ALA A 38 -2.50 -7.05 4.66
C ALA A 38 -3.83 -7.73 5.04
N ASN A 39 -4.96 -7.10 4.77
CA ASN A 39 -6.27 -7.73 4.95
C ASN A 39 -6.61 -8.69 3.80
N ASP A 40 -6.33 -8.29 2.56
CA ASP A 40 -6.64 -9.11 1.39
C ASP A 40 -5.81 -10.40 1.37
N VAL A 41 -4.53 -10.33 1.69
CA VAL A 41 -3.60 -11.47 1.56
C VAL A 41 -3.79 -12.56 2.61
N LYS A 42 -4.52 -12.31 3.69
CA LYS A 42 -4.83 -13.32 4.72
C LYS A 42 -5.63 -14.50 4.14
N GLU A 43 -6.42 -14.24 3.11
CA GLU A 43 -7.25 -15.24 2.44
C GLU A 43 -6.53 -15.90 1.26
N TRP A 44 -5.29 -15.50 0.96
CA TRP A 44 -4.56 -16.02 -0.21
C TRP A 44 -3.79 -17.29 0.15
N ILE A 45 -3.90 -18.31 -0.71
CA ILE A 45 -3.13 -19.55 -0.63
C ILE A 45 -2.30 -19.68 -1.92
N PRO A 46 -1.15 -19.00 -2.01
CA PRO A 46 -0.35 -19.03 -3.22
C PRO A 46 0.24 -20.43 -3.44
N THR A 47 0.05 -20.96 -4.65
CA THR A 47 0.62 -22.25 -5.08
C THR A 47 1.98 -22.02 -5.74
N GLY A 48 3.00 -21.70 -4.93
CA GLY A 48 4.37 -21.45 -5.41
C GLY A 48 4.92 -20.08 -5.00
N GLU A 49 6.03 -19.68 -5.62
CA GLU A 49 6.63 -18.35 -5.39
C GLU A 49 5.65 -17.24 -5.80
N PHE A 50 5.44 -16.29 -4.89
CA PHE A 50 4.53 -15.17 -5.08
C PHE A 50 5.24 -13.87 -4.75
N HIS A 51 5.20 -12.91 -5.67
CA HIS A 51 5.79 -11.59 -5.49
C HIS A 51 4.71 -10.52 -5.45
N LEU A 52 4.78 -9.66 -4.44
CA LEU A 52 3.94 -8.48 -4.31
C LEU A 52 4.81 -7.22 -4.45
N SER A 53 4.39 -6.29 -5.30
CA SER A 53 5.07 -5.00 -5.46
C SER A 53 4.18 -3.84 -5.02
N ILE A 54 4.75 -2.91 -4.27
CA ILE A 54 4.08 -1.68 -3.81
C ILE A 54 4.90 -0.49 -4.30
N ASN A 55 4.24 0.45 -5.00
CA ASN A 55 4.88 1.70 -5.39
C ASN A 55 5.02 2.62 -4.17
N ILE A 56 6.22 3.17 -3.98
CA ILE A 56 6.56 4.08 -2.88
C ILE A 56 6.95 5.43 -3.48
N ALA A 57 6.37 6.51 -2.99
CA ALA A 57 6.77 7.86 -3.36
C ALA A 57 8.14 8.21 -2.76
N SER A 58 8.94 9.00 -3.49
CA SER A 58 10.30 9.38 -3.07
C SER A 58 10.31 10.09 -1.71
N GLU A 59 9.30 10.92 -1.42
CA GLU A 59 9.18 11.63 -0.14
C GLU A 59 8.91 10.68 1.02
N HIS A 60 8.13 9.62 0.81
CA HIS A 60 7.90 8.61 1.85
C HIS A 60 9.16 7.79 2.07
N LEU A 61 9.85 7.39 1.00
CA LEU A 61 11.11 6.65 1.07
C LEU A 61 12.21 7.43 1.83
N ALA A 62 12.28 8.75 1.62
CA ALA A 62 13.23 9.62 2.31
C ALA A 62 12.83 9.94 3.77
N GLY A 63 11.61 9.57 4.19
CA GLY A 63 11.11 9.82 5.53
C GLY A 63 11.66 8.84 6.57
N GLY A 64 11.89 9.32 7.79
CA GLY A 64 12.42 8.50 8.90
C GLY A 64 11.54 7.32 9.31
N GLU A 65 10.24 7.37 8.99
CA GLU A 65 9.25 6.34 9.36
C GLU A 65 9.23 5.15 8.40
N PHE A 66 9.82 5.26 7.21
CA PHE A 66 9.66 4.28 6.13
C PHE A 66 10.03 2.85 6.56
N ILE A 67 11.17 2.69 7.21
CA ILE A 67 11.64 1.37 7.66
C ILE A 67 10.71 0.80 8.75
N GLY A 68 10.14 1.66 9.61
CA GLY A 68 9.15 1.28 10.60
C GLY A 68 7.87 0.77 9.94
N ASP A 69 7.37 1.50 8.95
CA ASP A 69 6.20 1.11 8.15
C ASP A 69 6.39 -0.24 7.46
N MET A 70 7.56 -0.47 6.84
CA MET A 70 7.86 -1.75 6.16
C MET A 70 7.94 -2.93 7.13
N ARG A 71 8.51 -2.73 8.32
CA ARG A 71 8.52 -3.77 9.37
C ARG A 71 7.11 -4.09 9.85
N ALA A 72 6.32 -3.06 10.16
CA ALA A 72 4.93 -3.24 10.58
C ALA A 72 4.10 -3.95 9.49
N PHE A 73 4.32 -3.63 8.22
CA PHE A 73 3.65 -4.30 7.11
C PHE A 73 4.05 -5.77 6.98
N ARG A 74 5.35 -6.08 7.01
CA ARG A 74 5.85 -7.47 7.02
C ARG A 74 5.24 -8.29 8.15
N ASP A 75 5.17 -7.72 9.35
CA ASP A 75 4.65 -8.42 10.52
C ASP A 75 3.11 -8.59 10.46
N SER A 76 2.44 -7.88 9.55
CA SER A 76 0.97 -7.94 9.36
C SER A 76 0.51 -8.94 8.28
N ILE A 77 1.44 -9.49 7.49
CA ILE A 77 1.14 -10.46 6.42
C ILE A 77 1.59 -11.88 6.81
N PRO A 78 0.98 -12.93 6.25
CA PRO A 78 1.42 -14.31 6.47
C PRO A 78 2.89 -14.51 6.09
N SER A 79 3.64 -15.31 6.87
CA SER A 79 5.05 -15.61 6.62
C SER A 79 5.31 -16.40 5.32
N SER A 80 4.27 -16.97 4.72
CA SER A 80 4.30 -17.58 3.38
C SER A 80 4.48 -16.54 2.27
N LEU A 81 4.26 -15.26 2.55
CA LEU A 81 4.49 -14.14 1.64
C LEU A 81 5.76 -13.42 2.09
N SER A 82 6.86 -13.66 1.38
CA SER A 82 8.07 -12.86 1.54
C SER A 82 7.90 -11.51 0.82
N LEU A 83 8.36 -10.44 1.47
CA LEU A 83 8.55 -9.11 0.88
C LEU A 83 10.01 -8.90 0.52
#